data_AF-A0AAV4GEE3-F1
#
_entry.id   AF-A0AAV4GEE3-F1
#
_cell.length_a   1.000
_cell.length_b   1.000
_cell.length_c   1.000
_cell.angle_alpha   90.00
_cell.angle_beta   90.00
_cell.angle_gamma   90.00
#
_symmetry.space_group_name_H-M   'P 1'
#
loop_
_entity.id
_entity.type
_entity.pdbx_description
1 polymer ?
#
loop_
_entity_poly.entity_id
_entity_poly.type
_entity_poly.pdbx_seq_one_letter_code
_entity_poly.pdbx_strand_id
1 'polypeptide(L)'
;METMCAREIKFRNCVTEELQLERVEEPRFCCWENKVGQQILQLVFLDLISQIFIRLGKTLALALFVKHCKSDKLGKPSFQVSRLYLDLVYGQCLVWLGLYFMPTLSLLVAIGQVIIFYLTYWISLTCCAPPVNIFRASRSGTFNLFVLAASLFICMMPMAIGVMELEPSASCGPYKPDLRVYDTLVEKIGRLPGWLSDAVHFISTPAFVLPVVIVLLFLVCYYRAKSVTHKEEADLLRDYLSYTRKVEMRRIVAFNRDNKG
;
A
#
# COMPACT_ATOMS: atom_id res chain seq x y z
N MET A 1 19.84 26.73 21.62
CA MET A 1 18.37 26.69 21.78
C MET A 1 17.74 27.69 20.80
N GLU A 2 18.06 27.57 19.49
CA GLU A 2 17.77 28.60 18.48
C GLU A 2 17.31 28.06 17.12
N THR A 3 16.96 26.77 17.00
CA THR A 3 16.68 26.15 15.68
C THR A 3 15.19 25.86 15.39
N MET A 4 14.26 26.17 16.30
CA MET A 4 12.81 25.96 16.06
C MET A 4 12.08 27.15 15.42
N CYS A 5 12.66 28.35 15.41
CA CYS A 5 12.01 29.55 14.84
C CYS A 5 12.09 29.62 13.29
N ALA A 6 12.98 28.86 12.65
CA ALA A 6 13.11 28.87 11.18
C ALA A 6 11.93 28.19 10.45
N ARG A 7 11.16 27.33 11.12
CA ARG A 7 9.99 26.64 10.53
C ARG A 7 8.73 27.49 10.55
N GLU A 8 8.60 28.38 11.54
CA GLU A 8 7.57 29.43 11.65
C GLU A 8 7.63 30.44 10.49
N ILE A 9 8.84 30.80 10.04
CA ILE A 9 9.02 31.81 8.98
C ILE A 9 8.54 31.28 7.61
N LYS A 10 8.63 29.97 7.34
CA LYS A 10 8.12 29.39 6.09
C LYS A 10 6.59 29.42 5.99
N PHE A 11 5.88 29.45 7.13
CA PHE A 11 4.43 29.62 7.19
C PHE A 11 4.01 31.08 6.89
N ARG A 12 4.84 32.05 7.32
CA ARG A 12 4.63 33.49 7.10
C ARG A 12 4.72 33.89 5.62
N ASN A 13 5.52 33.19 4.82
CA ASN A 13 5.73 33.51 3.40
C ASN A 13 4.52 33.21 2.49
N CYS A 14 3.48 32.54 2.98
CA CYS A 14 2.26 32.38 2.20
C CYS A 14 1.41 33.68 2.11
N VAL A 15 1.76 34.71 2.89
CA VAL A 15 1.00 35.98 2.93
C VAL A 15 1.46 36.98 1.86
N THR A 16 2.68 36.85 1.33
CA THR A 16 3.32 38.00 0.65
C THR A 16 3.61 37.83 -0.84
N GLU A 17 3.62 36.61 -1.40
CA GLU A 17 4.25 36.38 -2.73
C GLU A 17 3.30 36.12 -3.93
N GLU A 18 1.98 36.00 -3.77
CA GLU A 18 1.04 35.83 -4.92
C GLU A 18 0.32 37.15 -5.25
N LEU A 19 1.13 38.05 -5.81
CA LEU A 19 0.89 39.40 -6.34
C LEU A 19 -0.35 39.59 -7.27
N GLN A 20 -0.98 40.77 -7.13
CA GLN A 20 -1.22 41.77 -8.20
C GLN A 20 -1.85 41.39 -9.57
N LEU A 21 -2.67 40.36 -9.77
CA LEU A 21 -3.52 40.34 -10.99
C LEU A 21 -4.92 39.69 -10.83
N GLU A 22 -5.91 40.54 -11.15
CA GLU A 22 -7.30 40.30 -11.59
C GLU A 22 -8.37 39.76 -10.61
N ARG A 23 -8.94 40.71 -9.85
CA ARG A 23 -10.37 41.11 -9.82
C ARG A 23 -11.46 40.03 -9.68
N VAL A 24 -11.63 39.45 -8.48
CA VAL A 24 -12.89 39.31 -7.71
C VAL A 24 -12.49 39.13 -6.24
N GLU A 25 -12.86 40.07 -5.36
CA GLU A 25 -12.45 40.07 -3.95
C GLU A 25 -13.49 39.30 -3.10
N GLU A 26 -13.34 37.98 -3.02
CA GLU A 26 -13.93 37.18 -1.95
C GLU A 26 -13.04 37.27 -0.68
N PRO A 27 -13.62 37.30 0.53
CA PRO A 27 -12.83 37.30 1.76
C PRO A 27 -11.94 36.05 1.82
N ARG A 28 -10.62 36.23 1.67
CA ARG A 28 -9.65 35.11 1.72
C ARG A 28 -9.48 34.63 3.16
N PHE A 29 -10.36 33.74 3.60
CA PHE A 29 -10.13 32.97 4.82
C PHE A 29 -8.90 32.08 4.60
N CYS A 30 -7.84 32.28 5.39
CA CYS A 30 -6.63 31.46 5.35
C CYS A 30 -6.90 30.10 6.02
N CYS A 31 -7.44 29.15 5.27
CA CYS A 31 -7.60 27.76 5.72
C CYS A 31 -6.29 27.01 5.46
N TRP A 32 -5.64 26.54 6.53
CA TRP A 32 -4.44 25.71 6.36
C TRP A 32 -4.81 24.32 5.82
N GLU A 33 -6.02 23.82 6.09
CA GLU A 33 -6.50 22.53 5.57
C GLU A 33 -6.56 22.52 4.05
N ASN A 34 -6.98 23.61 3.41
CA ASN A 34 -7.02 23.71 1.94
C ASN A 34 -5.60 23.70 1.34
N LYS A 35 -4.63 24.34 1.99
CA LYS A 35 -3.23 24.32 1.53
C LYS A 35 -2.63 22.92 1.64
N VAL A 36 -2.89 22.24 2.76
CA VAL A 36 -2.48 20.84 2.95
C VAL A 36 -3.18 19.92 1.95
N GLY A 37 -4.49 20.09 1.74
CA GLY A 37 -5.26 19.35 0.74
C GLY A 37 -4.73 19.53 -0.69
N GLN A 38 -4.35 20.76 -1.07
CA GLN A 38 -3.74 21.05 -2.36
C GLN A 38 -2.37 20.38 -2.52
N GLN A 39 -1.54 20.40 -1.47
CA GLN A 39 -0.23 19.73 -1.48
C GLN A 39 -0.37 18.21 -1.58
N ILE A 40 -1.31 17.62 -0.84
CA ILE A 40 -1.59 16.18 -0.91
C ILE A 40 -2.14 15.81 -2.30
N LEU A 41 -3.03 16.61 -2.87
CA LEU A 41 -3.53 16.41 -4.23
C LEU A 41 -2.40 16.38 -5.25
N GLN A 42 -1.49 17.36 -5.20
CA GLN A 42 -0.33 17.40 -6.09
C GLN A 42 0.59 16.18 -5.89
N LEU A 43 0.82 15.77 -4.64
CA LEU A 43 1.61 14.58 -4.32
C LEU A 43 0.96 13.31 -4.88
N VAL A 44 -0.35 13.15 -4.72
CA VAL A 44 -1.13 12.01 -5.25
C VAL A 44 -1.05 11.95 -6.77
N PHE A 45 -1.23 13.09 -7.45
CA PHE A 45 -1.11 13.13 -8.91
C PHE A 45 0.29 12.73 -9.38
N LEU A 46 1.34 13.26 -8.74
CA LEU A 46 2.72 12.91 -9.06
C LEU A 46 3.01 11.44 -8.79
N ASP A 47 2.49 10.88 -7.70
CA ASP A 47 2.64 9.46 -7.38
C ASP A 47 1.96 8.57 -8.43
N LEU A 48 0.71 8.86 -8.80
CA LEU A 48 -0.02 8.11 -9.83
C LEU A 48 0.73 8.13 -11.18
N ILE A 49 1.19 9.31 -11.60
CA ILE A 49 1.96 9.48 -12.83
C ILE A 49 3.28 8.70 -12.73
N SER A 50 4.04 8.87 -11.64
CA SER A 50 5.30 8.19 -11.39
C SER A 50 5.15 6.67 -11.43
N GLN A 51 4.12 6.12 -10.78
CA GLN A 51 3.86 4.69 -10.78
C GLN A 51 3.57 4.15 -12.19
N ILE A 52 2.80 4.89 -13.00
CA ILE A 52 2.53 4.51 -14.39
C ILE A 52 3.84 4.51 -15.21
N PHE A 53 4.64 5.58 -15.10
CA PHE A 53 5.93 5.70 -15.80
C PHE A 53 6.91 4.59 -15.40
N ILE A 54 7.04 4.28 -14.11
CA ILE A 54 7.95 3.24 -13.63
C ILE A 54 7.49 1.86 -14.13
N ARG A 55 6.19 1.56 -14.10
CA ARG A 55 5.64 0.27 -14.57
C ARG A 55 5.84 0.10 -16.08
N LEU A 56 5.46 1.10 -16.87
CA LEU A 56 5.63 1.08 -18.32
C LEU A 56 7.11 1.09 -18.71
N GLY A 57 7.93 1.93 -18.08
CA GLY A 57 9.37 2.05 -18.34
C GLY A 57 10.11 0.75 -18.07
N LYS A 58 9.81 0.05 -16.97
CA LYS A 58 10.38 -1.29 -16.70
C LYS A 58 10.01 -2.30 -17.77
N THR A 59 8.75 -2.30 -18.21
CA THR A 59 8.25 -3.20 -19.26
C THR A 59 8.93 -2.92 -20.60
N LEU A 60 9.01 -1.66 -21.01
CA LEU A 60 9.66 -1.25 -22.26
C LEU A 60 11.17 -1.53 -22.24
N ALA A 61 11.85 -1.20 -21.14
CA ALA A 61 13.28 -1.45 -20.98
C ALA A 61 13.59 -2.94 -21.10
N LEU A 62 12.80 -3.80 -20.45
CA LEU A 62 12.94 -5.25 -20.57
C LEU A 62 12.66 -5.73 -22.00
N ALA A 63 11.60 -5.25 -22.65
CA ALA A 63 11.26 -5.64 -24.01
C ALA A 63 12.36 -5.24 -25.02
N LEU A 64 12.92 -4.03 -24.87
CA LEU A 64 14.04 -3.56 -25.68
C LEU A 64 15.32 -4.37 -25.41
N PHE A 65 15.59 -4.68 -24.13
CA PHE A 65 16.77 -5.46 -23.76
C PHE A 65 16.73 -6.87 -24.35
N VAL A 66 15.59 -7.56 -24.27
CA VAL A 66 15.41 -8.89 -24.89
C VAL A 66 15.58 -8.82 -26.40
N LYS A 67 15.00 -7.80 -27.06
CA LYS A 67 15.14 -7.60 -28.51
C LYS A 67 16.58 -7.30 -28.92
N HIS A 68 17.31 -6.48 -28.16
CA HIS A 68 18.64 -6.01 -28.52
C HIS A 68 19.73 -7.05 -28.20
N CYS A 69 19.65 -7.72 -27.04
CA CYS A 69 20.69 -8.64 -26.61
C CYS A 69 20.55 -10.07 -27.16
N LYS A 70 19.49 -10.42 -27.91
CA LYS A 70 19.19 -11.78 -28.43
C LYS A 70 19.45 -12.89 -27.40
N SER A 71 19.32 -12.55 -26.13
CA SER A 71 19.75 -13.41 -25.03
C SER A 71 18.51 -13.93 -24.36
N ASP A 72 18.02 -15.07 -24.85
CA ASP A 72 17.01 -15.88 -24.15
C ASP A 72 17.48 -16.34 -22.75
N LYS A 73 18.73 -16.06 -22.39
CA LYS A 73 19.31 -16.36 -21.07
C LYS A 73 18.82 -15.44 -19.96
N LEU A 74 18.33 -14.23 -20.28
CA LEU A 74 17.72 -13.37 -19.26
C LEU A 74 16.26 -13.77 -19.11
N GLY A 75 16.01 -14.77 -18.26
CA GLY A 75 14.67 -15.30 -18.01
C GLY A 75 13.66 -14.19 -17.71
N LYS A 76 12.40 -14.40 -18.12
CA LYS A 76 11.32 -13.45 -17.86
C LYS A 76 11.24 -13.11 -16.37
N PRO A 77 11.01 -11.84 -16.00
CA PRO A 77 10.96 -11.42 -14.59
C PRO A 77 9.91 -12.24 -13.85
N SER A 78 10.30 -12.75 -12.69
CA SER A 78 9.39 -13.45 -11.80
C SER A 78 8.42 -12.46 -11.15
N PHE A 79 7.13 -12.78 -11.21
CA PHE A 79 6.09 -11.95 -10.62
C PHE A 79 6.19 -11.98 -9.08
N GLN A 80 6.60 -10.86 -8.46
CA GLN A 80 6.71 -10.72 -7.02
C GLN A 80 5.44 -10.06 -6.44
N VAL A 81 4.50 -10.88 -5.96
CA VAL A 81 3.24 -10.43 -5.33
C VAL A 81 3.47 -9.44 -4.18
N SER A 82 4.54 -9.61 -3.40
CA SER A 82 4.86 -8.77 -2.24
C SER A 82 5.03 -7.29 -2.56
N ARG A 83 5.53 -6.94 -3.75
CA ARG A 83 5.74 -5.53 -4.13
C ARG A 83 4.43 -4.85 -4.47
N LEU A 84 3.56 -5.55 -5.22
CA LEU A 84 2.22 -5.07 -5.55
C LEU A 84 1.36 -4.85 -4.30
N TYR A 85 1.51 -5.73 -3.32
CA TYR A 85 0.88 -5.58 -2.01
C TYR A 85 1.29 -4.28 -1.31
N LEU A 86 2.59 -3.96 -1.29
CA LEU A 86 3.11 -2.79 -0.58
C LEU A 86 2.64 -1.48 -1.23
N ASP A 87 2.60 -1.44 -2.56
CA ASP A 87 2.03 -0.32 -3.33
C ASP A 87 0.53 -0.14 -3.02
N LEU A 88 -0.21 -1.25 -2.85
CA LEU A 88 -1.64 -1.22 -2.55
C LEU A 88 -1.92 -0.71 -1.14
N VAL A 89 -1.16 -1.16 -0.14
CA VAL A 89 -1.27 -0.65 1.25
C VAL A 89 -0.96 0.84 1.30
N TYR A 90 0.09 1.27 0.59
CA TYR A 90 0.42 2.69 0.47
C TYR A 90 -0.72 3.50 -0.14
N GLY A 91 -1.30 3.02 -1.24
CA GLY A 91 -2.47 3.65 -1.87
C GLY A 91 -3.68 3.73 -0.95
N GLN A 92 -3.94 2.68 -0.16
CA GLN A 92 -5.02 2.67 0.83
C GLN A 92 -4.82 3.72 1.92
N CYS A 93 -3.61 3.86 2.47
CA CYS A 93 -3.32 4.89 3.46
C CYS A 93 -3.55 6.31 2.87
N LEU A 94 -3.24 6.53 1.58
CA LEU A 94 -3.55 7.79 0.89
C LEU A 94 -5.05 8.04 0.68
N VAL A 95 -5.86 7.01 0.40
CA VAL A 95 -7.34 7.14 0.33
C VAL A 95 -7.90 7.60 1.67
N TRP A 96 -7.40 7.01 2.76
CA TRP A 96 -7.83 7.35 4.12
C TRP A 96 -7.39 8.76 4.54
N LEU A 97 -6.15 9.15 4.21
CA LEU A 97 -5.67 10.51 4.40
C LEU A 97 -6.51 11.52 3.59
N GLY A 98 -6.84 11.18 2.35
CA GLY A 98 -7.71 12.01 1.51
C GLY A 98 -9.11 12.16 2.07
N LEU A 99 -9.66 11.13 2.73
CA LEU A 99 -11.06 11.12 3.16
C LEU A 99 -11.31 12.16 4.24
N TYR A 100 -10.29 12.41 5.05
CA TYR A 100 -10.30 13.41 6.10
C TYR A 100 -10.26 14.84 5.56
N PHE A 101 -9.32 15.14 4.65
CA PHE A 101 -9.13 16.50 4.14
C PHE A 101 -10.14 16.88 3.05
N MET A 102 -10.32 16.00 2.06
CA MET A 102 -11.08 16.25 0.83
C MET A 102 -11.69 14.92 0.32
N PRO A 103 -12.98 14.62 0.55
CA PRO A 103 -13.57 13.34 0.15
C PRO A 103 -13.48 13.06 -1.37
N THR A 104 -13.42 14.11 -2.19
CA THR A 104 -13.18 14.03 -3.64
C THR A 104 -11.79 13.50 -3.98
N LEU A 105 -10.78 13.79 -3.15
CA LEU A 105 -9.42 13.27 -3.29
C LEU A 105 -9.38 11.76 -3.06
N SER A 106 -10.12 11.23 -2.08
CA SER A 106 -10.24 9.78 -1.86
C SER A 106 -10.77 9.05 -3.06
N LEU A 107 -11.80 9.61 -3.71
CA LEU A 107 -12.38 9.02 -4.91
C LEU A 107 -11.33 8.95 -6.04
N LEU A 108 -10.54 10.02 -6.21
CA LEU A 108 -9.48 10.06 -7.20
C LEU A 108 -8.38 9.03 -6.93
N VAL A 109 -7.91 8.93 -5.68
CA VAL A 109 -6.90 7.92 -5.29
C VAL A 109 -7.43 6.50 -5.49
N ALA A 110 -8.70 6.24 -5.11
CA ALA A 110 -9.32 4.93 -5.27
C ALA A 110 -9.42 4.52 -6.75
N ILE A 111 -9.88 5.43 -7.62
CA ILE A 111 -9.93 5.20 -9.07
C ILE A 111 -8.51 4.97 -9.62
N GLY A 112 -7.53 5.77 -9.20
CA GLY A 112 -6.13 5.63 -9.61
C GLY A 112 -5.54 4.26 -9.25
N GLN A 113 -5.83 3.75 -8.05
CA GLN A 113 -5.40 2.42 -7.61
C GLN A 113 -6.03 1.30 -8.45
N VAL A 114 -7.31 1.44 -8.83
CA VAL A 114 -7.98 0.50 -9.73
C VAL A 114 -7.31 0.49 -11.11
N ILE A 115 -7.00 1.66 -11.67
CA ILE A 115 -6.30 1.78 -12.96
C ILE A 115 -4.92 1.11 -12.89
N ILE A 116 -4.15 1.39 -11.84
CA ILE A 116 -2.82 0.80 -11.63
C ILE A 116 -2.89 -0.72 -11.47
N PHE A 117 -3.93 -1.23 -10.79
CA PHE A 117 -4.16 -2.66 -10.66
C PHE A 117 -4.37 -3.33 -12.02
N TYR A 118 -5.26 -2.79 -12.86
CA TYR A 118 -5.50 -3.32 -14.21
C TYR A 118 -4.28 -3.20 -15.11
N LEU A 119 -3.54 -2.09 -15.03
CA LEU A 119 -2.29 -1.91 -15.78
C LEU A 119 -1.26 -2.96 -15.38
N THR A 120 -1.09 -3.18 -14.08
CA THR A 120 -0.13 -4.18 -13.56
C THR A 120 -0.55 -5.60 -13.92
N TYR A 121 -1.86 -5.89 -13.88
CA TYR A 121 -2.42 -7.16 -14.32
C TYR A 121 -2.09 -7.43 -15.80
N TRP A 122 -2.35 -6.45 -16.67
CA TRP A 122 -2.06 -6.57 -18.10
C TRP A 122 -0.56 -6.75 -18.40
N ILE A 123 0.31 -5.97 -17.75
CA ILE A 123 1.77 -6.11 -17.83
C ILE A 123 2.21 -7.51 -17.37
N SER A 124 1.65 -8.00 -16.26
CA SER A 124 1.99 -9.30 -15.71
C SER A 124 1.60 -10.44 -16.65
N LEU A 125 0.45 -10.35 -17.33
CA LEU A 125 0.03 -11.35 -18.31
C LEU A 125 0.92 -11.37 -19.55
N THR A 126 1.38 -10.19 -19.99
CA THR A 126 2.09 -10.05 -21.27
C THR A 126 3.59 -10.32 -21.12
N CYS A 127 4.21 -9.92 -20.00
CA CYS A 127 5.67 -9.88 -19.87
C CYS A 127 6.26 -10.88 -18.87
N CYS A 128 5.49 -11.34 -17.87
CA CYS A 128 6.01 -12.31 -16.90
C CYS A 128 5.96 -13.74 -17.45
N ALA A 129 6.92 -14.58 -17.06
CA ALA A 129 6.76 -16.02 -17.24
C ALA A 129 5.62 -16.51 -16.34
N PRO A 130 4.87 -17.54 -16.77
CA PRO A 130 3.96 -18.23 -15.86
C PRO A 130 4.76 -18.69 -14.64
N PRO A 131 4.26 -18.46 -13.42
CA PRO A 131 4.97 -18.85 -12.22
C PRO A 131 5.21 -20.36 -12.24
N VAL A 132 6.48 -20.77 -12.17
CA VAL A 132 6.90 -22.19 -12.18
C VAL A 132 6.27 -22.95 -11.01
N ASN A 133 5.99 -22.24 -9.92
CA ASN A 133 5.26 -22.73 -8.76
C ASN A 133 3.77 -22.44 -8.97
N ILE A 134 2.99 -23.48 -9.22
CA ILE A 134 1.53 -23.42 -9.19
C ILE A 134 1.16 -23.12 -7.74
N PHE A 135 1.07 -21.83 -7.40
CA PHE A 135 0.54 -21.41 -6.12
C PHE A 135 -0.88 -21.96 -6.07
N ARG A 136 -1.11 -22.94 -5.20
CA ARG A 136 -2.43 -23.52 -4.97
C ARG A 136 -3.37 -22.38 -4.58
N ALA A 137 -4.19 -21.95 -5.54
CA ALA A 137 -4.93 -20.68 -5.54
C ALA A 137 -5.81 -20.47 -4.30
N SER A 138 -6.21 -21.55 -3.62
CA SER A 138 -7.15 -21.52 -2.51
C SER A 138 -6.57 -21.08 -1.16
N ARG A 139 -5.27 -21.27 -0.87
CA ARG A 139 -4.71 -21.02 0.49
C ARG A 139 -3.79 -19.81 0.62
N SER A 140 -3.15 -19.36 -0.47
CA SER A 140 -2.23 -18.22 -0.44
C SER A 140 -2.91 -16.88 -0.74
N GLY A 141 -4.00 -16.86 -1.52
CA GLY A 141 -4.73 -15.62 -1.84
C GLY A 141 -5.43 -15.05 -0.60
N THR A 142 -6.12 -15.91 0.15
CA THR A 142 -6.77 -15.58 1.42
C THR A 142 -5.78 -15.12 2.50
N PHE A 143 -4.60 -15.74 2.55
CA PHE A 143 -3.54 -15.33 3.47
C PHE A 143 -3.02 -13.90 3.19
N ASN A 144 -2.70 -13.58 1.93
CA ASN A 144 -2.25 -12.25 1.57
C ASN A 144 -3.34 -11.19 1.79
N LEU A 145 -4.61 -11.55 1.54
CA LEU A 145 -5.76 -10.68 1.83
C LEU A 145 -5.90 -10.40 3.34
N PHE A 146 -5.67 -11.40 4.19
CA PHE A 146 -5.69 -11.22 5.65
C PHE A 146 -4.57 -10.29 6.11
N VAL A 147 -3.36 -10.46 5.59
CA VAL A 147 -2.23 -9.57 5.90
C VAL A 147 -2.52 -8.13 5.43
N LEU A 148 -3.17 -7.97 4.27
CA LEU A 148 -3.60 -6.68 3.74
C LEU A 148 -4.54 -5.98 4.70
N ALA A 149 -5.62 -6.68 5.07
CA ALA A 149 -6.60 -6.17 6.01
C ALA A 149 -5.95 -5.80 7.35
N ALA A 150 -5.08 -6.66 7.87
CA ALA A 150 -4.38 -6.43 9.12
C ALA A 150 -3.44 -5.20 9.05
N SER A 151 -2.68 -5.03 7.96
CA SER A 151 -1.84 -3.85 7.76
C SER A 151 -2.64 -2.56 7.56
N LEU A 152 -3.84 -2.66 6.98
CA LEU A 152 -4.78 -1.56 6.84
C LEU A 152 -5.27 -1.12 8.23
N PHE A 153 -5.66 -2.05 9.09
CA PHE A 153 -6.03 -1.73 10.48
C PHE A 153 -4.90 -1.04 11.25
N ILE A 154 -3.65 -1.47 11.04
CA ILE A 154 -2.49 -0.79 11.63
C ILE A 154 -2.33 0.61 11.06
N CYS A 155 -2.42 0.81 9.74
CA CYS A 155 -2.25 2.14 9.15
C CYS A 155 -3.36 3.11 9.58
N MET A 156 -4.56 2.59 9.84
CA MET A 156 -5.71 3.37 10.30
C MET A 156 -5.56 3.94 11.70
N MET A 157 -4.85 3.26 12.61
CA MET A 157 -4.74 3.72 14.00
C MET A 157 -3.92 5.01 14.16
N PRO A 158 -2.68 5.13 13.63
CA PRO A 158 -1.90 6.38 13.67
C PRO A 158 -2.59 7.52 12.92
N MET A 159 -3.31 7.19 11.84
CA MET A 159 -4.12 8.14 11.10
C MET A 159 -5.27 8.70 11.93
N ALA A 160 -6.01 7.82 12.62
CA ALA A 160 -7.08 8.23 13.52
C ALA A 160 -6.54 9.07 14.68
N ILE A 161 -5.43 8.68 15.29
CA ILE A 161 -4.79 9.43 16.38
C ILE A 161 -4.30 10.80 15.88
N GLY A 162 -3.63 10.86 14.73
CA GLY A 162 -3.18 12.12 14.13
C GLY A 162 -4.34 13.07 13.82
N VAL A 163 -5.48 12.54 13.36
CA VAL A 163 -6.71 13.30 13.19
C VAL A 163 -7.27 13.81 14.52
N MET A 164 -7.20 13.02 15.60
CA MET A 164 -7.66 13.46 16.93
C MET A 164 -6.81 14.58 17.51
N GLU A 165 -5.50 14.59 17.22
CA GLU A 165 -4.56 15.57 17.76
C GLU A 165 -4.46 16.86 16.91
N LEU A 166 -4.97 16.86 15.68
CA LEU A 166 -4.95 18.02 14.79
C LEU A 166 -6.01 19.06 15.19
N GLU A 167 -5.54 20.25 15.56
CA GLU A 167 -6.39 21.39 15.93
C GLU A 167 -6.98 22.03 14.64
N PRO A 168 -8.33 22.14 14.52
CA PRO A 168 -8.96 22.66 13.31
C PRO A 168 -8.68 24.17 13.13
N SER A 169 -8.73 24.68 11.89
CA SER A 169 -8.54 26.11 11.66
C SER A 169 -9.70 26.93 12.21
N ALA A 170 -9.37 28.09 12.79
CA ALA A 170 -10.35 28.98 13.39
C ALA A 170 -11.31 29.65 12.40
N SER A 171 -10.92 29.72 11.13
CA SER A 171 -11.63 30.52 10.10
C SER A 171 -12.36 29.67 9.05
N CYS A 172 -12.13 28.36 9.00
CA CYS A 172 -12.67 27.50 7.95
C CYS A 172 -12.99 26.09 8.45
N GLY A 173 -14.15 25.58 8.04
CA GLY A 173 -14.57 24.20 8.29
C GLY A 173 -15.92 24.13 9.02
N PRO A 174 -16.54 22.94 9.08
CA PRO A 174 -17.79 22.71 9.81
C PRO A 174 -17.61 22.66 11.34
N TYR A 175 -16.37 22.69 11.82
CA TYR A 175 -16.01 22.67 13.24
C TYR A 175 -15.71 24.09 13.71
N LYS A 176 -16.27 24.50 14.84
CA LYS A 176 -16.13 25.86 15.37
C LYS A 176 -14.68 26.12 15.82
N PRO A 177 -14.21 27.39 15.73
CA PRO A 177 -12.84 27.80 16.09
C PRO A 177 -12.35 27.38 17.49
N ASP A 178 -13.25 27.16 18.43
CA ASP A 178 -12.92 26.88 19.83
C ASP A 178 -13.07 25.41 20.24
N LEU A 179 -13.40 24.49 19.31
CA LEU A 179 -13.51 23.06 19.62
C LEU A 179 -12.47 22.25 18.83
N ARG A 180 -11.65 21.49 19.55
CA ARG A 180 -10.85 20.43 18.92
C ARG A 180 -11.80 19.43 18.27
N VAL A 181 -11.36 18.84 17.15
CA VAL A 181 -12.10 17.73 16.50
C VAL A 181 -12.38 16.63 17.52
N TYR A 182 -11.44 16.39 18.43
CA TYR A 182 -11.57 15.50 19.59
C TYR A 182 -12.71 15.90 20.53
N ASP A 183 -12.85 17.16 20.94
CA ASP A 183 -13.89 17.58 21.89
C ASP A 183 -15.30 17.43 21.29
N THR A 184 -15.45 17.73 20.00
CA THR A 184 -16.73 17.52 19.28
C THR A 184 -17.03 16.03 19.10
N LEU A 185 -16.00 15.21 18.87
CA LEU A 185 -16.14 13.77 18.73
C LEU A 185 -16.46 13.10 20.07
N VAL A 186 -15.82 13.52 21.16
CA VAL A 186 -16.08 13.06 22.53
C VAL A 186 -17.46 13.50 23.00
N GLU A 187 -17.91 14.72 22.69
CA GLU A 187 -19.28 15.15 23.01
C GLU A 187 -20.34 14.36 22.22
N LYS A 188 -20.04 14.02 20.96
CA LYS A 188 -20.89 13.11 20.18
C LYS A 188 -20.85 11.69 20.75
N ILE A 189 -19.67 11.15 21.08
CA ILE A 189 -19.46 9.82 21.66
C ILE A 189 -20.09 9.69 23.05
N GLY A 190 -20.09 10.75 23.86
CA GLY A 190 -20.79 10.81 25.14
C GLY A 190 -22.32 10.76 25.02
N ARG A 191 -22.87 11.04 23.82
CA ARG A 191 -24.29 10.78 23.50
C ARG A 191 -24.55 9.36 23.00
N LEU A 192 -23.51 8.56 22.73
CA LEU A 192 -23.66 7.13 22.44
C LEU A 192 -23.80 6.33 23.75
N PRO A 193 -24.47 5.16 23.72
CA PRO A 193 -24.66 4.36 24.93
C PRO A 193 -23.31 4.04 25.58
N GLY A 194 -23.24 4.08 26.92
CA GLY A 194 -21.97 4.08 27.68
C GLY A 194 -20.99 2.97 27.31
N TRP A 195 -21.50 1.78 26.93
CA TRP A 195 -20.68 0.67 26.47
C TRP A 195 -19.86 0.98 25.19
N LEU A 196 -20.35 1.87 24.32
CA LEU A 196 -19.66 2.27 23.10
C LEU A 196 -18.60 3.33 23.37
N SER A 197 -18.88 4.27 24.28
CA SER A 197 -17.91 5.29 24.71
C SER A 197 -16.71 4.64 25.41
N ASP A 198 -16.97 3.69 26.32
CA ASP A 198 -15.92 2.95 27.01
C ASP A 198 -15.10 2.08 26.04
N ALA A 199 -15.75 1.46 25.05
CA ALA A 199 -15.05 0.69 24.01
C ALA A 199 -14.13 1.57 23.16
N VAL A 200 -14.56 2.76 22.75
CA VAL A 200 -13.72 3.68 21.96
C VAL A 200 -12.53 4.17 22.77
N HIS A 201 -12.72 4.54 24.04
CA HIS A 201 -11.62 4.92 24.93
C HIS A 201 -10.61 3.79 25.15
N PHE A 202 -11.11 2.57 25.33
CA PHE A 202 -10.27 1.38 25.49
C PHE A 202 -9.41 1.11 24.24
N ILE A 203 -10.01 1.19 23.05
CA ILE A 203 -9.32 0.94 21.76
C ILE A 203 -8.29 2.04 21.45
N SER A 204 -8.57 3.28 21.83
CA SER A 204 -7.67 4.42 21.59
C SER A 204 -6.49 4.48 22.57
N THR A 205 -6.46 3.63 23.60
CA THR A 205 -5.40 3.63 24.60
C THR A 205 -4.12 3.01 24.01
N PRO A 206 -2.94 3.66 24.12
CA PRO A 206 -1.68 3.13 23.57
C PRO A 206 -1.34 1.72 24.10
N ALA A 207 -1.78 1.39 25.31
CA ALA A 207 -1.65 0.07 25.91
C ALA A 207 -2.39 -1.05 25.17
N PHE A 208 -3.44 -0.74 24.40
CA PHE A 208 -4.16 -1.70 23.55
C PHE A 208 -3.60 -1.74 22.13
N VAL A 209 -3.21 -0.59 21.58
CA VAL A 209 -2.63 -0.47 20.23
C VAL A 209 -1.31 -1.24 20.12
N LEU A 210 -0.43 -1.09 21.11
CA LEU A 210 0.91 -1.71 21.12
C LEU A 210 0.86 -3.25 20.99
N PRO A 211 0.11 -4.00 21.81
CA PRO A 211 0.04 -5.46 21.68
C PRO A 211 -0.63 -5.90 20.39
N VAL A 212 -1.63 -5.18 19.88
CA VAL A 212 -2.24 -5.48 18.58
C VAL A 212 -1.21 -5.41 17.47
N VAL A 213 -0.40 -4.33 17.42
CA VAL A 213 0.69 -4.19 16.45
C VAL A 213 1.71 -5.33 16.60
N ILE A 214 2.08 -5.72 17.82
CA ILE A 214 3.01 -6.82 18.07
C ILE A 214 2.46 -8.16 17.56
N VAL A 215 1.21 -8.49 17.88
CA VAL A 215 0.55 -9.73 17.41
C VAL A 215 0.50 -9.79 15.89
N LEU A 216 0.27 -8.65 15.26
CA LEU A 216 0.14 -8.53 13.82
C LEU A 216 1.51 -8.63 13.11
N LEU A 217 2.55 -8.02 13.69
CA LEU A 217 3.94 -8.23 13.27
C LEU A 217 4.35 -9.70 13.44
N PHE A 218 3.95 -10.32 14.55
CA PHE A 218 4.20 -11.74 14.81
C PHE A 218 3.49 -12.63 13.79
N LEU A 219 2.23 -12.35 13.46
CA LEU A 219 1.49 -13.04 12.39
C LEU A 219 2.23 -12.90 11.06
N VAL A 220 2.62 -11.69 10.67
CA VAL A 220 3.39 -11.46 9.44
C VAL A 220 4.68 -12.28 9.45
N CYS A 221 5.47 -12.25 10.52
CA CYS A 221 6.70 -13.03 10.67
C CYS A 221 6.44 -14.55 10.64
N TYR A 222 5.43 -15.03 11.37
CA TYR A 222 5.02 -16.43 11.41
C TYR A 222 4.68 -16.93 10.01
N TYR A 223 3.88 -16.16 9.28
CA TYR A 223 3.48 -16.57 7.95
C TYR A 223 4.59 -16.39 6.91
N ARG A 224 5.48 -15.43 7.08
CA ARG A 224 6.73 -15.34 6.30
C ARG A 224 7.55 -16.61 6.49
N ALA A 225 7.80 -17.03 7.73
CA ALA A 225 8.51 -18.27 8.03
C ALA A 225 7.80 -19.49 7.43
N LYS A 226 6.48 -19.59 7.61
CA LYS A 226 5.66 -20.66 7.04
C LYS A 226 5.70 -20.71 5.51
N SER A 227 5.75 -19.54 4.85
CA SER A 227 5.86 -19.45 3.40
C SER A 227 7.22 -19.92 2.87
N VAL A 228 8.28 -19.83 3.68
CA VAL A 228 9.62 -20.33 3.35
C VAL A 228 9.65 -21.86 3.47
N THR A 229 9.14 -22.41 4.57
CA THR A 229 9.09 -23.88 4.78
C THR A 229 8.31 -24.59 3.68
N HIS A 230 7.16 -24.06 3.26
CA HIS A 230 6.40 -24.65 2.16
C HIS A 230 7.12 -24.61 0.81
N LYS A 231 8.09 -23.70 0.61
CA LYS A 231 8.92 -23.69 -0.61
C LYS A 231 9.95 -24.81 -0.56
N GLU A 232 10.59 -25.01 0.59
CA GLU A 232 11.57 -26.09 0.78
C GLU A 232 10.93 -27.47 0.57
N GLU A 233 9.74 -27.69 1.14
CA GLU A 233 8.98 -28.92 0.92
C GLU A 233 8.61 -29.13 -0.56
N ALA A 234 8.20 -28.07 -1.26
CA ALA A 234 7.84 -28.13 -2.67
C ALA A 234 9.05 -28.43 -3.57
N ASP A 235 10.21 -27.86 -3.25
CA ASP A 235 11.44 -28.08 -4.01
C ASP A 235 11.99 -29.50 -3.76
N LEU A 236 11.90 -30.00 -2.52
CA LEU A 236 12.23 -31.40 -2.20
C LEU A 236 11.36 -32.39 -3.01
N LEU A 237 10.05 -32.14 -3.09
CA LEU A 237 9.13 -32.96 -3.88
C LEU A 237 9.49 -32.94 -5.37
N ARG A 238 9.89 -31.77 -5.91
CA ARG A 238 10.32 -31.65 -7.30
C ARG A 238 11.60 -32.41 -7.57
N ASP A 239 12.57 -32.34 -6.67
CA ASP A 239 13.82 -33.08 -6.78
C ASP A 239 13.55 -34.58 -6.77
N TYR A 240 12.69 -35.05 -5.88
CA TYR A 240 12.26 -36.45 -5.83
C TYR A 240 11.58 -36.91 -7.13
N LEU A 241 10.67 -36.10 -7.70
CA LEU A 241 10.01 -36.40 -8.98
C LEU A 241 11.00 -36.42 -10.15
N SER A 242 11.95 -35.48 -10.17
CA SER A 242 12.97 -35.41 -11.22
C SER A 242 13.95 -36.59 -11.16
N TYR A 243 14.29 -37.03 -9.94
CA TYR A 243 15.12 -38.20 -9.70
C TYR A 243 14.43 -39.48 -10.14
N THR A 244 13.17 -39.68 -9.71
CA THR A 244 12.36 -40.86 -10.07
C THR A 244 12.22 -40.99 -11.59
N ARG A 245 11.92 -39.88 -12.29
CA ARG A 245 11.85 -39.85 -13.76
C ARG A 245 13.15 -40.29 -14.45
N LYS A 246 14.32 -39.87 -13.92
CA LYS A 246 15.64 -40.28 -14.46
C LYS A 246 15.91 -41.77 -14.22
N VAL A 247 15.48 -42.33 -13.10
CA VAL A 247 15.62 -43.75 -12.79
C VAL A 247 14.75 -44.60 -13.71
N GLU A 248 13.47 -44.23 -13.90
CA GLU A 248 12.57 -44.92 -14.82
C GLU A 248 13.09 -44.89 -16.26
N MET A 249 13.55 -43.73 -16.75
CA MET A 249 14.14 -43.64 -18.10
C MET A 249 15.36 -44.55 -18.27
N ARG A 250 16.23 -44.66 -17.25
CA ARG A 250 17.37 -45.59 -17.30
C ARG A 250 16.92 -47.05 -17.33
N ARG A 251 15.86 -47.42 -16.60
CA ARG A 251 15.27 -48.77 -16.67
C ARG A 251 14.69 -49.08 -18.05
N ILE A 252 13.95 -48.15 -18.65
CA ILE A 252 13.37 -48.31 -19.99
C ILE A 252 14.47 -48.48 -21.05
N VAL A 253 15.55 -47.69 -20.96
CA VAL A 253 16.69 -47.80 -21.89
C VAL A 253 17.43 -49.13 -21.72
N ALA A 254 17.61 -49.63 -20.49
CA ALA A 254 18.21 -50.94 -20.25
C ALA A 254 17.35 -52.06 -20.82
N PHE A 255 16.04 -52.06 -20.54
CA PHE A 255 15.10 -53.05 -21.07
C PHE A 255 15.04 -53.07 -22.60
N ASN A 256 15.08 -51.90 -23.26
CA ASN A 256 15.12 -51.81 -24.71
C ASN A 256 16.45 -52.26 -25.33
N ARG A 257 17.55 -52.22 -24.56
CA ARG A 257 18.85 -52.73 -25.00
C ARG A 257 18.86 -54.26 -24.99
N ASP A 258 18.30 -54.86 -23.94
CA ASP A 258 18.25 -56.31 -23.78
C ASP A 258 17.30 -56.99 -24.79
N ASN A 259 16.23 -56.30 -25.23
CA ASN A 259 15.32 -56.81 -26.27
C ASN A 259 15.81 -56.63 -27.72
N LYS A 260 16.91 -55.90 -27.95
CA LYS A 260 17.46 -55.64 -29.29
C LYS A 260 18.69 -56.50 -29.64
N GLY A 261 19.21 -57.26 -28.68
CA GLY A 261 20.25 -58.27 -28.90
C GLY A 261 19.65 -59.65 -29.06
#